data_AF-X0WV22-F1
#
_entry.id   AF-X0WV22-F1
#
_cell.length_a   1.000
_cell.length_b   1.000
_cell.length_c   1.000
_cell.angle_alpha   90.00
_cell.angle_beta   90.00
_cell.angle_gamma   90.00
#
_symmetry.space_group_name_H-M   'P 1'
#
loop_
_entity.id
_entity.type
_entity.pdbx_description
1 polymer ?
#
loop_
_entity_poly.entity_id
_entity_poly.type
_entity_poly.pdbx_seq_one_letter_code
_entity_poly.pdbx_strand_id
1 'polypeptide(L)'
;MVMPDKTFESQEEFVDAVLDTYVCLPETPNRARRDDRYLAIKLYRQAIPLFQVKAAMLLATARRNFREPEAEPLEPIRSQGRIQA
;
A
#
# COMPACT_ATOMS: atom_id res chain seq x y z
N MET A 1 -18.03 -15.33 3.92
CA MET A 1 -18.41 -14.35 4.96
C MET A 1 -17.60 -13.10 4.71
N VAL A 2 -18.11 -12.20 3.86
CA VAL A 2 -17.45 -10.92 3.56
C VAL A 2 -17.65 -10.04 4.79
N MET A 3 -16.56 -9.73 5.49
CA MET A 3 -16.60 -8.70 6.53
C MET A 3 -17.03 -7.40 5.85
N PRO A 4 -18.05 -6.68 6.34
CA PRO A 4 -18.35 -5.37 5.80
C PRO A 4 -17.10 -4.53 6.02
N ASP A 5 -16.44 -4.16 4.91
CA ASP A 5 -15.43 -3.12 4.94
C ASP A 5 -16.08 -1.92 5.64
N LYS A 6 -15.32 -1.22 6.48
CA LYS A 6 -15.83 0.05 7.01
C LYS A 6 -16.13 0.91 5.78
N THR A 7 -17.40 1.24 5.55
CA THR A 7 -17.76 2.14 4.45
C THR A 7 -17.15 3.49 4.82
N PHE A 8 -16.05 3.84 4.16
CA PHE A 8 -15.44 5.15 4.34
C PHE A 8 -16.41 6.18 3.78
N GLU A 9 -16.87 7.09 4.64
CA GLU A 9 -17.85 8.10 4.24
C GLU A 9 -17.18 9.21 3.42
N SER A 10 -15.84 9.32 3.53
CA SER A 10 -15.04 10.27 2.78
C SER A 10 -13.71 9.70 2.26
N GLN A 11 -13.19 10.35 1.21
CA GLN A 11 -11.84 10.09 0.70
C GLN A 11 -10.77 10.33 1.77
N GLU A 12 -10.97 11.29 2.66
CA GLU A 12 -9.99 11.65 3.70
C GLU A 12 -9.86 10.53 4.72
N GLU A 13 -10.98 9.98 5.21
CA GLU A 13 -10.95 8.84 6.13
C GLU A 13 -10.27 7.60 5.52
N PHE A 14 -10.51 7.34 4.23
CA PHE A 14 -9.83 6.24 3.54
C PHE A 14 -8.32 6.50 3.46
N VAL A 15 -7.92 7.71 3.06
CA VAL A 15 -6.52 8.09 2.92
C VAL A 15 -5.80 7.99 4.25
N ASP A 16 -6.38 8.53 5.32
CA ASP A 16 -5.78 8.48 6.66
C ASP A 16 -5.66 7.04 7.14
N ALA A 17 -6.68 6.21 6.96
CA ALA A 17 -6.61 4.80 7.33
C ALA A 17 -5.54 4.01 6.56
N VAL A 18 -5.31 4.34 5.28
CA VAL A 18 -4.23 3.75 4.47
C VAL A 18 -2.86 4.20 5.00
N LEU A 19 -2.69 5.50 5.27
CA LEU A 19 -1.41 6.06 5.70
C LEU A 19 -1.05 5.62 7.13
N ASP A 20 -2.01 5.55 8.04
CA ASP A 20 -1.82 5.03 9.39
C ASP A 20 -1.39 3.57 9.36
N THR A 21 -2.06 2.75 8.52
CA THR A 21 -1.66 1.35 8.33
C THR A 21 -0.23 1.27 7.80
N TYR A 22 0.11 2.09 6.81
CA TYR A 22 1.44 2.09 6.20
C TYR A 22 2.54 2.47 7.20
N VAL A 23 2.33 3.50 8.02
CA VAL A 23 3.33 3.95 9.02
C VAL A 23 3.51 2.95 10.16
N CYS A 24 2.47 2.18 10.50
CA CYS A 24 2.55 1.15 11.54
C CYS A 24 3.28 -0.14 11.12
N LEU A 25 3.68 -0.30 9.86
CA LEU A 25 4.36 -1.52 9.40
C LEU A 25 5.85 -1.52 9.76
N PRO A 26 6.45 -2.71 9.99
CA PRO A 26 7.89 -2.84 10.02
C PRO A 26 8.44 -2.60 8.60
N GLU A 27 9.66 -2.04 8.50
CA GLU A 27 10.36 -1.71 7.24
C GLU A 27 9.78 -0.52 6.44
N THR A 28 8.86 0.26 7.01
CA THR A 28 8.34 1.49 6.39
C THR A 28 8.87 2.76 7.07
N PRO A 29 8.92 3.90 6.36
CA PRO A 29 9.33 5.16 6.98
C PRO A 29 8.37 5.58 8.10
N ASN A 30 8.90 6.17 9.18
CA ASN A 30 8.10 6.72 10.30
C ASN A 30 7.10 7.83 9.90
N ARG A 31 7.08 8.26 8.63
CA ARG A 31 6.17 9.29 8.13
C ARG A 31 5.81 9.05 6.66
N ALA A 32 4.52 9.13 6.36
CA ALA A 32 4.00 9.14 5.00
C ALA A 32 4.45 10.39 4.20
N ARG A 33 4.85 10.19 2.96
CA ARG A 33 5.24 11.24 2.01
C ARG A 33 4.04 11.72 1.18
N ARG A 34 4.22 12.84 0.45
CA ARG A 34 3.19 13.37 -0.47
C ARG A 34 2.79 12.34 -1.54
N ASP A 35 3.74 11.55 -2.01
CA ASP A 35 3.50 10.50 -3.02
C ASP A 35 2.63 9.37 -2.47
N ASP A 36 2.84 8.98 -1.20
CA ASP A 36 2.03 7.96 -0.52
C ASP A 36 0.57 8.43 -0.39
N ARG A 37 0.38 9.72 -0.05
CA ARG A 37 -0.96 10.33 0.00
C ARG A 37 -1.62 10.35 -1.37
N TYR A 38 -0.87 10.71 -2.42
CA TYR A 38 -1.38 10.69 -3.80
C TYR A 38 -1.80 9.28 -4.23
N LEU A 39 -1.00 8.26 -3.87
CA LEU A 39 -1.33 6.87 -4.13
C LEU A 39 -2.60 6.43 -3.38
N ALA A 40 -2.75 6.79 -2.11
CA ALA A 40 -3.95 6.49 -1.33
C ALA A 40 -5.21 7.12 -1.96
N ILE A 41 -5.12 8.36 -2.43
CA ILE A 41 -6.20 9.04 -3.16
C ILE A 41 -6.54 8.27 -4.45
N LYS A 42 -5.53 7.80 -5.18
CA LYS A 42 -5.74 7.02 -6.41
C LYS A 42 -6.47 5.71 -6.11
N LEU A 43 -6.10 5.00 -5.04
CA LEU A 43 -6.76 3.75 -4.63
C LEU A 43 -8.24 3.99 -4.26
N TYR A 44 -8.54 5.08 -3.56
CA TYR A 44 -9.92 5.48 -3.26
C TYR A 44 -10.73 5.73 -4.53
N ARG A 45 -10.16 6.49 -5.49
CA ARG A 45 -10.82 6.79 -6.78
C ARG A 45 -11.05 5.55 -7.64
N GLN A 46 -10.24 4.51 -7.45
CA GLN A 46 -10.41 3.21 -8.10
C GLN A 46 -11.40 2.30 -7.36
N ALA A 47 -12.04 2.79 -6.30
CA ALA A 47 -12.95 2.03 -5.45
C ALA A 47 -12.33 0.73 -4.90
N ILE A 48 -11.02 0.74 -4.64
CA ILE A 48 -10.34 -0.40 -4.01
C ILE A 48 -10.76 -0.45 -2.54
N PRO A 49 -11.34 -1.57 -2.06
CA PRO A 49 -11.72 -1.71 -0.67
C PRO A 49 -10.50 -1.63 0.26
N LEU A 50 -10.65 -1.02 1.43
CA LEU A 50 -9.52 -0.81 2.33
C LEU A 50 -8.94 -2.15 2.81
N PHE A 51 -9.78 -3.15 3.03
CA PHE A 51 -9.31 -4.48 3.44
C PHE A 51 -8.33 -5.07 2.41
N GLN A 52 -8.54 -4.83 1.11
CA GLN A 52 -7.63 -5.32 0.05
C GLN A 52 -6.30 -4.58 0.11
N VAL A 53 -6.33 -3.26 0.34
CA VAL A 53 -5.11 -2.46 0.52
C VAL A 53 -4.32 -2.95 1.73
N LYS A 54 -4.99 -3.14 2.89
CA LYS A 54 -4.38 -3.66 4.12
C LYS A 54 -3.78 -5.06 3.94
N ALA A 55 -4.51 -5.95 3.27
CA ALA A 55 -4.04 -7.30 2.99
C ALA A 55 -2.82 -7.29 2.05
N ALA A 56 -2.83 -6.44 1.03
CA ALA A 56 -1.69 -6.28 0.12
C ALA A 56 -0.45 -5.75 0.84
N MET A 57 -0.63 -4.77 1.74
CA MET A 57 0.46 -4.27 2.58
C MET A 57 1.02 -5.36 3.50
N LEU A 58 0.16 -6.09 4.22
CA LEU A 58 0.57 -7.18 5.09
C LEU A 58 1.33 -8.27 4.31
N LEU A 59 0.84 -8.64 3.13
CA LEU A 59 1.48 -9.61 2.26
C LEU A 59 2.85 -9.11 1.75
N ALA A 60 2.95 -7.83 1.39
CA ALA A 60 4.22 -7.23 0.98
C ALA A 60 5.25 -7.21 2.12
N THR A 61 4.82 -6.85 3.33
CA THR A 61 5.67 -6.89 4.53
C THR A 61 6.11 -8.33 4.84
N ALA A 62 5.20 -9.30 4.79
CA ALA A 62 5.54 -10.71 4.98
C ALA A 62 6.56 -11.19 3.94
N ARG A 63 6.35 -10.87 2.65
CA ARG A 63 7.29 -11.22 1.57
C ARG A 63 8.70 -10.64 1.79
N ARG A 64 8.82 -9.48 2.44
CA ARG A 64 10.12 -8.87 2.75
C ARG A 64 10.78 -9.52 3.96
N ASN A 65 10.00 -9.78 5.02
CA ASN A 65 10.53 -10.32 6.28
C ASN A 65 10.85 -11.82 6.22
N PHE A 66 10.09 -12.61 5.47
CA PHE A 66 10.29 -14.06 5.34
C PHE A 66 11.12 -14.43 4.10
N ARG A 67 11.84 -13.46 3.52
CA ARG A 67 12.69 -13.72 2.36
C ARG A 67 13.96 -14.45 2.81
N GLU A 68 14.17 -15.65 2.28
CA GLU A 68 15.42 -16.40 2.40
C GLU A 68 16.60 -15.55 1.87
N PRO A 69 17.76 -15.53 2.55
CA PRO A 69 18.95 -14.77 2.11
C PRO A 69 19.43 -15.14 0.70
N GLU A 70 19.14 -16.37 0.27
CA GLU A 70 19.53 -16.95 -1.02
C GLU A 70 18.47 -16.76 -2.13
N ALA A 71 17.32 -16.14 -1.81
CA ALA A 71 16.28 -15.89 -2.80
C ALA A 71 16.73 -14.85 -3.84
N GLU A 72 16.55 -15.16 -5.14
CA GLU A 72 16.82 -14.24 -6.26
C GLU A 72 16.33 -12.82 -5.96
N PRO A 73 17.05 -11.74 -6.27
CA PRO A 73 16.64 -10.37 -5.94
C PRO A 73 15.21 -10.06 -6.39
N LEU A 74 14.42 -9.34 -5.58
CA LEU A 74 13.14 -8.81 -6.06
C LEU A 74 13.46 -7.90 -7.23
N GLU A 75 12.89 -8.16 -8.41
CA GLU A 75 13.06 -7.23 -9.52
C GLU A 75 12.65 -5.82 -9.05
N PRO A 76 13.43 -4.78 -9.40
CA PRO A 76 13.03 -3.41 -9.13
C PRO A 76 11.60 -3.21 -9.60
N ILE A 77 10.76 -2.59 -8.77
CA ILE A 77 9.40 -2.21 -9.16
C ILE A 77 9.56 -1.26 -10.35
N ARG A 78 9.45 -1.79 -11.58
CA ARG A 78 9.45 -0.99 -12.81
C ARG A 78 8.13 -0.24 -12.85
N SER A 79 8.08 0.94 -12.21
CA SER A 79 7.07 1.92 -12.56
C SER A 79 7.30 2.29 -14.03
N GLN A 80 6.46 1.77 -14.93
CA GLN A 80 6.46 2.28 -16.29
C GLN A 80 6.03 3.74 -16.24
N GLY A 81 7.00 4.64 -16.40
CA GLY A 81 6.81 6.07 -16.20
C GLY A 81 7.93 6.93 -16.77
N ARG A 82 8.47 6.59 -17.96
CA ARG A 82 8.99 7.48 -19.02
C ARG A 82 9.88 6.69 -19.98
N ILE A 83 9.30 6.30 -21.11
CA ILE A 83 10.05 6.19 -22.37
C ILE A 83 10.01 7.61 -22.96
N GLN A 84 11.14 8.32 -23.00
CA GLN A 84 11.30 9.43 -23.94
C GLN A 84 11.94 8.87 -25.21
N ALA A 85 11.35 9.27 -26.34
CA ALA A 85 11.86 9.11 -27.69
C ALA A 85 13.13 9.96 -27.92
#